data_AF-A0A0D2FKH2-F1
#
_entry.id   AF-A0A0D2FKH2-F1
#
_cell.length_a   1.000
_cell.length_b   1.000
_cell.length_c   1.000
_cell.angle_alpha   90.00
_cell.angle_beta   90.00
_cell.angle_gamma   90.00
#
_symmetry.space_group_name_H-M   'P 1'
#
loop_
_entity.id
_entity.type
_entity.pdbx_description
1 polymer ?
#
loop_
_entity_poly.entity_id
_entity_poly.type
_entity_poly.pdbx_seq_one_letter_code
_entity_poly.pdbx_strand_id
1 'polypeptide(L)'
;MGRHILKAVGIAALLVANALPALADPHPPATRVARQEPSSTCVLNSLLGRVGPSSGGRKVGLVIDVSGSMATNDPQNLRLTAAKSLNDALISQSEASSSQAADLVDVVAFSDVADVLYPLGDPAGANSIIDGIVLGYNTAIGGGIQAAIEDLTAPGNDPTANRTGIIVFTDGQDYPTSGKALTLSETQRAASLGIRVSFGFLTPTPQNQDVEILRAILQSGGIYATIDQASTQQAFVALVLANGLTNLDVAGVNATGTLLPGISTAKFLQTGTNSFTYAAQAGETFNVTVEALDPIALMVTLRDVSANTDIVSNTTDASGIAVVGYTAPSAMDVEVVVVATNASTGIFSVGLNSSIPLNETCNVTVTSPPTAQPSVYTGGAVSAWQGTTNLFAALTSILGLAVMAAML
;
A
#
# COMPACT_ATOMS: atom_id res chain seq x y z
N MET A 1 70.38 -2.87 -11.30
CA MET A 1 71.50 -2.00 -11.76
C MET A 1 71.35 -1.82 -13.27
N GLY A 2 71.38 -0.59 -13.77
CA GLY A 2 71.47 -0.29 -15.22
C GLY A 2 70.27 0.46 -15.81
N ARG A 3 70.42 1.79 -15.95
CA ARG A 3 69.52 2.76 -16.62
C ARG A 3 69.77 2.80 -18.13
N HIS A 4 68.74 3.10 -18.93
CA HIS A 4 68.73 3.97 -20.13
C HIS A 4 67.27 4.41 -20.37
N ILE A 5 66.83 5.65 -20.13
CA ILE A 5 66.99 6.95 -20.84
C ILE A 5 66.25 7.05 -22.20
N LEU A 6 65.12 7.78 -22.14
CA LEU A 6 64.47 8.75 -23.06
C LEU A 6 64.24 8.43 -24.55
N LYS A 7 63.00 8.66 -25.01
CA LYS A 7 62.60 9.87 -25.76
C LYS A 7 61.08 10.06 -25.83
N ALA A 8 60.66 11.31 -25.70
CA ALA A 8 59.30 11.83 -25.67
C ALA A 8 58.95 12.52 -27.01
N VAL A 9 57.67 12.49 -27.40
CA VAL A 9 56.87 13.49 -28.15
C VAL A 9 55.40 13.05 -27.91
N GLY A 10 54.42 13.79 -27.38
CA GLY A 10 54.18 15.23 -27.29
C GLY A 10 53.13 15.63 -28.33
N ILE A 11 51.83 15.64 -28.00
CA ILE A 11 50.81 16.53 -28.58
C ILE A 11 49.68 16.69 -27.55
N ALA A 12 49.42 17.97 -27.27
CA ALA A 12 48.39 18.47 -26.38
C ALA A 12 47.03 18.54 -27.09
N ALA A 13 45.95 18.30 -26.34
CA ALA A 13 44.62 18.83 -26.65
C ALA A 13 44.02 19.40 -25.36
N LEU A 14 43.99 20.72 -25.34
CA LEU A 14 43.39 21.59 -24.33
C LEU A 14 41.87 21.59 -24.56
N LEU A 15 41.08 21.12 -23.60
CA LEU A 15 39.64 21.41 -23.55
C LEU A 15 39.31 22.05 -22.20
N VAL A 16 39.02 23.34 -22.27
CA VAL A 16 38.50 24.16 -21.18
C VAL A 16 37.02 23.81 -21.04
N ALA A 17 36.64 23.18 -19.93
CA ALA A 17 35.27 23.11 -19.47
C ALA A 17 35.19 23.85 -18.13
N ASN A 18 34.61 25.04 -18.16
CA ASN A 18 34.16 25.76 -16.98
C ASN A 18 33.02 24.96 -16.33
N ALA A 19 33.28 24.28 -15.22
CA ALA A 19 32.24 23.78 -14.34
C ALA A 19 32.11 24.74 -13.15
N LEU A 20 30.96 25.44 -13.11
CA LEU A 20 30.51 26.22 -11.97
C LEU A 20 30.39 25.33 -10.72
N PRO A 21 30.62 25.85 -9.52
CA PRO A 21 30.29 25.12 -8.30
C PRO A 21 28.78 24.97 -8.21
N ALA A 22 28.31 23.72 -8.18
CA ALA A 22 26.95 23.39 -7.81
C ALA A 22 26.71 23.91 -6.37
N LEU A 23 25.82 24.90 -6.23
CA LEU A 23 25.22 25.18 -4.93
C LEU A 23 24.44 23.94 -4.53
N ALA A 24 24.92 23.26 -3.49
CA ALA A 24 24.14 22.27 -2.78
C ALA A 24 22.92 22.99 -2.16
N ASP A 25 21.73 22.58 -2.57
CA ASP A 25 20.48 22.94 -1.92
C ASP A 25 20.40 22.18 -0.58
N PRO A 26 20.40 22.85 0.59
CA PRO A 26 20.41 22.19 1.89
C PRO A 26 19.00 21.79 2.37
N HIS A 27 17.99 21.77 1.51
CA HIS A 27 16.64 21.35 1.90
C HIS A 27 16.34 19.93 1.42
N PRO A 28 16.17 18.95 2.33
CA PRO A 28 15.62 17.65 1.94
C PRO A 28 14.23 17.87 1.32
N PRO A 29 13.86 17.10 0.28
CA PRO A 29 12.53 17.20 -0.31
C PRO A 29 11.49 17.01 0.80
N ALA A 30 10.60 17.98 0.96
CA ALA A 30 9.56 17.96 1.98
C ALA A 30 8.74 16.66 1.86
N THR A 31 8.93 15.75 2.82
CA THR A 31 8.11 14.57 3.00
C THR A 31 6.69 15.07 3.29
N ARG A 32 5.75 14.83 2.37
CA ARG A 32 4.35 15.20 2.58
C ARG A 32 3.76 14.27 3.63
N VAL A 33 3.67 14.74 4.87
CA VAL A 33 2.94 14.05 5.94
C VAL A 33 1.45 14.39 5.79
N ALA A 34 0.58 13.38 5.81
CA ALA A 34 -0.86 13.59 5.78
C ALA A 34 -1.30 14.23 7.11
N ARG A 35 -1.73 15.50 7.05
CA ARG A 35 -2.17 16.25 8.23
C ARG A 35 -3.66 16.05 8.48
N GLN A 36 -4.04 15.77 9.72
CA GLN A 36 -5.43 15.79 10.14
C GLN A 36 -5.88 17.25 10.33
N GLU A 37 -6.84 17.72 9.53
CA GLU A 37 -7.47 19.02 9.76
C GLU A 37 -8.51 18.89 10.89
N PRO A 38 -8.60 19.83 11.84
CA PRO A 38 -9.45 19.74 13.04
C PRO A 38 -10.96 19.72 12.75
N SER A 39 -11.38 19.94 11.49
CA SER A 39 -12.77 19.85 11.04
C SER A 39 -13.05 18.69 10.09
N SER A 40 -12.05 17.87 9.75
CA SER A 40 -12.20 16.76 8.79
C SER A 40 -12.56 15.46 9.49
N THR A 41 -13.64 14.82 9.03
CA THR A 41 -14.18 13.58 9.60
C THR A 41 -13.34 12.34 9.36
N CYS A 42 -12.24 12.39 8.60
CA CYS A 42 -11.20 11.36 8.66
C CYS A 42 -9.96 11.77 7.85
N VAL A 43 -8.76 11.36 8.29
CA VAL A 43 -7.48 11.42 7.55
C VAL A 43 -7.52 10.58 6.26
N LEU A 44 -8.59 9.78 6.08
CA LEU A 44 -8.69 8.82 5.00
C LEU A 44 -8.88 9.45 3.63
N ASN A 45 -9.60 10.55 3.43
CA ASN A 45 -9.75 11.08 2.06
C ASN A 45 -8.44 11.65 1.47
N SER A 46 -7.48 12.07 2.31
CA SER A 46 -6.14 12.48 1.85
C SER A 46 -5.16 11.30 1.75
N LEU A 47 -5.29 10.26 2.58
CA LEU A 47 -4.57 8.98 2.46
C LEU A 47 -5.05 8.11 1.29
N LEU A 48 -6.34 8.17 0.98
CA LEU A 48 -7.07 7.45 -0.07
C LEU A 48 -7.21 8.26 -1.36
N GLY A 49 -6.65 9.47 -1.41
CA GLY A 49 -6.71 10.38 -2.56
C GLY A 49 -6.16 9.78 -3.87
N ARG A 50 -5.50 8.61 -3.79
CA ARG A 50 -5.65 7.45 -4.68
C ARG A 50 -4.92 6.27 -4.02
N VAL A 51 -5.32 5.04 -4.32
CA VAL A 51 -4.55 3.82 -4.05
C VAL A 51 -3.20 3.89 -4.78
N GLY A 52 -2.24 4.67 -4.29
CA GLY A 52 -1.14 5.18 -5.10
C GLY A 52 -1.61 5.77 -6.45
N PRO A 53 -0.73 6.24 -7.32
CA PRO A 53 -1.07 6.39 -8.73
C PRO A 53 -1.17 4.99 -9.40
N SER A 54 -2.09 4.12 -8.95
CA SER A 54 -2.34 2.86 -9.66
C SER A 54 -3.19 3.13 -10.90
N SER A 55 -2.72 2.68 -12.06
CA SER A 55 -3.50 2.70 -13.31
C SER A 55 -4.49 1.54 -13.40
N GLY A 56 -4.79 0.86 -12.27
CA GLY A 56 -5.64 -0.32 -12.20
C GLY A 56 -5.03 -1.57 -12.85
N GLY A 57 -5.89 -2.51 -13.23
CA GLY A 57 -5.47 -3.82 -13.76
C GLY A 57 -4.87 -4.74 -12.70
N ARG A 58 -5.30 -4.58 -11.45
CA ARG A 58 -4.97 -5.42 -10.30
C ARG A 58 -5.89 -6.65 -10.27
N LYS A 59 -5.44 -7.72 -9.63
CA LYS A 59 -6.26 -8.86 -9.21
C LYS A 59 -6.20 -8.97 -7.69
N VAL A 60 -7.34 -9.00 -7.02
CA VAL A 60 -7.38 -8.93 -5.55
C VAL A 60 -8.26 -10.03 -4.99
N GLY A 61 -7.69 -10.90 -4.17
CA GLY A 61 -8.45 -11.88 -3.40
C GLY A 61 -8.84 -11.36 -2.03
N LEU A 62 -10.14 -11.33 -1.76
CA LEU A 62 -10.71 -11.02 -0.45
C LEU A 62 -10.98 -12.33 0.26
N VAL A 63 -10.10 -12.71 1.19
CA VAL A 63 -10.16 -13.96 1.95
C VAL A 63 -10.74 -13.66 3.32
N ILE A 64 -11.99 -14.07 3.54
CA ILE A 64 -12.82 -13.64 4.66
C ILE A 64 -13.05 -14.82 5.60
N ASP A 65 -12.65 -14.64 6.85
CA ASP A 65 -12.92 -15.56 7.93
C ASP A 65 -14.41 -15.55 8.26
N VAL A 66 -15.02 -16.72 8.19
CA VAL A 66 -16.43 -16.92 8.57
C VAL A 66 -16.56 -17.88 9.73
N SER A 67 -15.48 -18.17 10.45
CA SER A 67 -15.49 -19.07 11.60
C SER A 67 -16.47 -18.64 12.70
N GLY A 68 -16.84 -19.59 13.55
CA GLY A 68 -17.77 -19.34 14.65
C GLY A 68 -17.26 -18.31 15.68
N SER A 69 -15.94 -18.10 15.80
CA SER A 69 -15.37 -17.08 16.69
C SER A 69 -15.70 -15.66 16.23
N MET A 70 -15.96 -15.45 14.93
CA MET A 70 -16.41 -14.16 14.40
C MET A 70 -17.75 -13.71 14.99
N ALA A 71 -18.60 -14.62 15.46
CA ALA A 71 -19.84 -14.25 16.17
C ALA A 71 -19.56 -13.46 17.47
N THR A 72 -18.39 -13.68 18.08
CA THR A 72 -17.98 -13.04 19.34
C THR A 72 -17.02 -11.88 19.08
N ASN A 73 -16.04 -12.09 18.19
CA ASN A 73 -14.99 -11.11 17.92
C ASN A 73 -15.48 -9.98 17.00
N ASP A 74 -16.41 -10.27 16.08
CA ASP A 74 -16.97 -9.32 15.11
C ASP A 74 -18.50 -9.45 14.98
N PRO A 75 -19.28 -9.22 16.06
CA PRO A 75 -20.72 -9.44 16.08
C PRO A 75 -21.51 -8.52 15.13
N GLN A 76 -20.88 -7.45 14.65
CA GLN A 76 -21.46 -6.47 13.73
C GLN A 76 -21.02 -6.68 12.27
N ASN A 77 -20.25 -7.73 11.98
CA ASN A 77 -19.72 -8.02 10.66
C ASN A 77 -18.90 -6.85 10.06
N LEU A 78 -18.13 -6.16 10.89
CA LEU A 78 -17.27 -5.07 10.45
C LEU A 78 -16.13 -5.56 9.54
N ARG A 79 -15.79 -6.86 9.55
CA ARG A 79 -14.91 -7.47 8.54
C ARG A 79 -15.53 -7.48 7.15
N LEU A 80 -16.84 -7.71 7.05
CA LEU A 80 -17.57 -7.67 5.79
C LEU A 80 -17.65 -6.22 5.30
N THR A 81 -17.92 -5.28 6.19
CA THR A 81 -17.88 -3.84 5.88
C THR A 81 -16.49 -3.43 5.38
N ALA A 82 -15.42 -3.88 6.03
CA ALA A 82 -14.04 -3.60 5.64
C ALA A 82 -13.70 -4.22 4.27
N ALA A 83 -14.09 -5.47 4.03
CA ALA A 83 -13.92 -6.13 2.73
C ALA A 83 -14.63 -5.36 1.60
N LYS A 84 -15.87 -4.90 1.84
CA LYS A 84 -16.61 -4.06 0.89
C LYS A 84 -15.93 -2.72 0.65
N SER A 85 -15.46 -2.04 1.70
CA SER A 85 -14.72 -0.78 1.54
C SER A 85 -13.44 -0.93 0.72
N LEU A 86 -12.78 -2.08 0.81
CA LEU A 86 -11.63 -2.39 -0.04
C LEU A 86 -12.07 -2.69 -1.48
N ASN A 87 -13.13 -3.47 -1.68
CA ASN A 87 -13.71 -3.72 -3.00
C ASN A 87 -14.15 -2.43 -3.71
N ASP A 88 -14.76 -1.50 -2.98
CA ASP A 88 -15.18 -0.17 -3.46
C ASP A 88 -13.98 0.73 -3.85
N ALA A 89 -12.76 0.39 -3.43
CA ALA A 89 -11.53 1.06 -3.84
C ALA A 89 -10.89 0.47 -5.11
N LEU A 90 -11.48 -0.60 -5.67
CA LEU A 90 -11.11 -1.17 -6.95
C LEU A 90 -11.84 -0.46 -8.09
N ILE A 91 -11.20 -0.41 -9.25
CA ILE A 91 -11.75 0.18 -10.47
C ILE A 91 -12.61 -0.87 -11.15
N SER A 92 -13.94 -0.70 -11.13
CA SER A 92 -14.84 -1.60 -11.85
C SER A 92 -14.67 -1.49 -13.37
N GLN A 93 -15.22 -2.45 -14.12
CA GLN A 93 -15.23 -2.38 -15.59
C GLN A 93 -15.94 -1.12 -16.11
N SER A 94 -16.95 -0.64 -15.40
CA SER A 94 -17.70 0.55 -15.77
C SER A 94 -16.96 1.87 -15.51
N GLU A 95 -15.97 1.85 -14.61
CA GLU A 95 -15.15 3.01 -14.25
C GLU A 95 -13.83 3.05 -15.03
N ALA A 96 -13.45 1.94 -15.65
CA ALA A 96 -12.26 1.85 -16.49
C ALA A 96 -12.31 2.85 -17.65
N SER A 97 -11.14 3.37 -18.02
CA SER A 97 -10.97 4.37 -19.08
C SER A 97 -9.69 4.11 -19.87
N SER A 98 -9.36 4.97 -20.83
CA SER A 98 -8.11 4.82 -21.61
C SER A 98 -6.83 4.95 -20.78
N SER A 99 -6.90 5.53 -19.58
CA SER A 99 -5.77 5.70 -18.66
C SER A 99 -5.87 4.84 -17.39
N GLN A 100 -6.95 4.07 -17.23
CA GLN A 100 -7.22 3.24 -16.06
C GLN A 100 -7.82 1.90 -16.49
N ALA A 101 -7.09 0.81 -16.26
CA ALA A 101 -7.59 -0.53 -16.49
C ALA A 101 -8.53 -0.95 -15.36
N ALA A 102 -9.55 -1.76 -15.68
CA ALA A 102 -10.40 -2.39 -14.69
C ALA A 102 -9.55 -3.32 -13.81
N ASP A 103 -9.84 -3.33 -12.52
CA ASP A 103 -9.36 -4.34 -11.60
C ASP A 103 -10.28 -5.56 -11.62
N LEU A 104 -9.80 -6.66 -11.05
CA LEU A 104 -10.57 -7.86 -10.83
C LEU A 104 -10.51 -8.24 -9.35
N VAL A 105 -11.58 -8.87 -8.87
CA VAL A 105 -11.71 -9.34 -7.50
C VAL A 105 -12.24 -10.76 -7.46
N ASP A 106 -11.72 -11.59 -6.56
CA ASP A 106 -12.37 -12.82 -6.10
C ASP A 106 -12.70 -12.69 -4.60
N VAL A 107 -13.78 -13.35 -4.19
CA VAL A 107 -14.22 -13.40 -2.80
C VAL A 107 -14.21 -14.85 -2.35
N VAL A 108 -13.36 -15.13 -1.36
CA VAL A 108 -13.22 -16.44 -0.72
C VAL A 108 -13.71 -16.33 0.71
N ALA A 109 -14.63 -17.19 1.10
CA ALA A 109 -14.97 -17.39 2.51
C ALA A 109 -14.29 -18.66 3.02
N PHE A 110 -13.78 -18.64 4.24
CA PHE A 110 -13.18 -19.83 4.84
C PHE A 110 -13.67 -20.08 6.27
N SER A 111 -13.88 -21.36 6.56
CA SER A 111 -14.15 -21.91 7.89
C SER A 111 -13.37 -23.22 8.04
N ASP A 112 -14.00 -24.39 8.13
CA ASP A 112 -13.31 -25.69 7.99
C ASP A 112 -12.91 -26.01 6.55
N VAL A 113 -13.68 -25.50 5.59
CA VAL A 113 -13.40 -25.49 4.16
C VAL A 113 -13.36 -24.05 3.63
N ALA A 114 -12.70 -23.86 2.50
CA ALA A 114 -12.68 -22.59 1.78
C ALA A 114 -13.48 -22.69 0.49
N ASP A 115 -14.35 -21.71 0.27
CA ASP A 115 -15.21 -21.62 -0.91
C ASP A 115 -14.96 -20.31 -1.63
N VAL A 116 -14.74 -20.39 -2.95
CA VAL A 116 -14.76 -19.22 -3.84
C VAL A 116 -16.22 -18.84 -4.08
N LEU A 117 -16.69 -17.82 -3.38
CA LEU A 117 -18.08 -17.35 -3.45
C LEU A 117 -18.32 -16.42 -4.64
N TYR A 118 -17.29 -15.66 -5.03
CA TYR A 118 -17.27 -14.84 -6.22
C TYR A 118 -15.97 -15.13 -6.97
N PRO A 119 -16.01 -15.90 -8.08
CA PRO A 119 -14.83 -16.12 -8.91
C PRO A 119 -14.29 -14.82 -9.48
N LEU A 120 -13.01 -14.78 -9.82
CA LEU A 120 -12.32 -13.59 -10.31
C LEU A 120 -13.12 -12.84 -11.38
N GLY A 121 -13.60 -11.65 -11.03
CA GLY A 121 -14.55 -10.90 -11.84
C GLY A 121 -14.57 -9.41 -11.54
N ASP A 122 -15.60 -8.71 -12.02
CA ASP A 122 -15.76 -7.27 -11.88
C ASP A 122 -16.13 -6.88 -10.43
N PRO A 123 -15.39 -5.95 -9.78
CA PRO A 123 -15.70 -5.45 -8.44
C PRO A 123 -17.16 -5.06 -8.19
N ALA A 124 -17.85 -4.56 -9.21
CA ALA A 124 -19.26 -4.16 -9.12
C ALA A 124 -20.20 -5.30 -8.67
N GLY A 125 -19.83 -6.56 -8.90
CA GLY A 125 -20.63 -7.73 -8.54
C GLY A 125 -20.35 -8.31 -7.15
N ALA A 126 -19.22 -7.97 -6.52
CA ALA A 126 -18.74 -8.68 -5.34
C ALA A 126 -19.46 -8.28 -4.04
N ASN A 127 -19.87 -7.02 -3.89
CA ASN A 127 -20.48 -6.53 -2.63
C ASN A 127 -21.75 -7.28 -2.23
N SER A 128 -22.59 -7.66 -3.19
CA SER A 128 -23.82 -8.42 -2.90
C SER A 128 -23.54 -9.85 -2.43
N ILE A 129 -22.43 -10.44 -2.88
CA ILE A 129 -21.94 -11.73 -2.38
C ILE A 129 -21.41 -11.57 -0.97
N ILE A 130 -20.61 -10.53 -0.71
CA ILE A 130 -20.08 -10.23 0.63
C ILE A 130 -21.22 -10.02 1.64
N ASP A 131 -22.30 -9.32 1.26
CA ASP A 131 -23.48 -9.13 2.11
C ASP A 131 -24.21 -10.43 2.46
N GLY A 132 -24.09 -11.46 1.62
CA GLY A 132 -24.70 -12.78 1.81
C GLY A 132 -23.86 -13.74 2.64
N ILE A 133 -22.64 -13.37 3.05
CA ILE A 133 -21.76 -14.25 3.81
C ILE A 133 -22.35 -14.54 5.20
N VAL A 134 -22.46 -15.83 5.50
CA VAL A 134 -22.92 -16.34 6.80
C VAL A 134 -21.79 -17.02 7.54
N LEU A 135 -21.89 -17.09 8.87
CA LEU A 135 -20.92 -17.78 9.71
C LEU A 135 -20.96 -19.30 9.49
N GLY A 136 -19.79 -19.90 9.39
CA GLY A 136 -19.53 -21.33 9.43
C GLY A 136 -18.93 -21.79 10.78
N TYR A 137 -18.28 -22.94 10.75
CA TYR A 137 -17.68 -23.59 11.93
C TYR A 137 -16.18 -23.79 11.73
N ASN A 138 -15.39 -23.78 12.81
CA ASN A 138 -13.92 -23.91 12.78
C ASN A 138 -13.24 -22.86 11.88
N THR A 139 -11.93 -23.00 11.65
CA THR A 139 -11.11 -22.01 10.94
C THR A 139 -9.89 -22.69 10.29
N ALA A 140 -9.69 -22.44 9.00
CA ALA A 140 -8.61 -22.99 8.17
C ALA A 140 -8.07 -21.89 7.25
N ILE A 141 -7.28 -20.98 7.82
CA ILE A 141 -6.78 -19.78 7.13
C ILE A 141 -5.99 -20.16 5.86
N GLY A 142 -5.10 -21.15 5.96
CA GLY A 142 -4.32 -21.64 4.82
C GLY A 142 -5.18 -22.17 3.68
N GLY A 143 -6.34 -22.78 3.97
CA GLY A 143 -7.29 -23.20 2.94
C GLY A 143 -7.90 -22.02 2.19
N GLY A 144 -8.22 -20.93 2.90
CA GLY A 144 -8.69 -19.68 2.29
C GLY A 144 -7.65 -19.07 1.34
N ILE A 145 -6.39 -19.04 1.76
CA ILE A 145 -5.28 -18.55 0.93
C ILE A 145 -5.07 -19.46 -0.29
N GLN A 146 -5.12 -20.79 -0.09
CA GLN A 146 -5.01 -21.77 -1.17
C GLN A 146 -6.09 -21.54 -2.23
N ALA A 147 -7.36 -21.42 -1.84
CA ALA A 147 -8.47 -21.22 -2.76
C ALA A 147 -8.33 -19.92 -3.56
N ALA A 148 -7.91 -18.83 -2.90
CA ALA A 148 -7.62 -17.57 -3.59
C ALA A 148 -6.47 -17.72 -4.60
N ILE A 149 -5.36 -18.38 -4.22
CA ILE A 149 -4.25 -18.65 -5.16
C ILE A 149 -4.76 -19.43 -6.38
N GLU A 150 -5.54 -20.48 -6.16
CA GLU A 150 -6.05 -21.34 -7.23
C GLU A 150 -6.94 -20.57 -8.21
N ASP A 151 -7.85 -19.71 -7.73
CA ASP A 151 -8.67 -18.87 -8.60
C ASP A 151 -7.87 -17.76 -9.29
N LEU A 152 -7.05 -17.02 -8.53
CA LEU A 152 -6.21 -15.93 -9.03
C LEU A 152 -5.18 -16.36 -10.08
N THR A 153 -4.80 -17.64 -10.10
CA THR A 153 -3.82 -18.23 -11.01
C THR A 153 -4.41 -19.24 -11.99
N ALA A 154 -5.74 -19.37 -12.04
CA ALA A 154 -6.40 -20.27 -12.98
C ALA A 154 -6.06 -19.91 -14.45
N PRO A 155 -6.06 -20.90 -15.37
CA PRO A 155 -5.80 -20.65 -16.79
C PRO A 155 -6.71 -19.56 -17.36
N GLY A 156 -6.10 -18.53 -17.96
CA GLY A 156 -6.82 -17.36 -18.48
C GLY A 156 -6.75 -16.13 -17.58
N ASN A 157 -6.27 -16.27 -16.33
CA ASN A 157 -6.15 -15.16 -15.39
C ASN A 157 -4.75 -14.51 -15.37
N ASP A 158 -3.84 -14.88 -16.28
CA ASP A 158 -2.50 -14.27 -16.36
C ASP A 158 -2.53 -12.77 -16.73
N PRO A 159 -1.52 -11.97 -16.31
CA PRO A 159 -0.37 -12.35 -15.48
C PRO A 159 -0.65 -12.24 -13.96
N THR A 160 -0.02 -13.10 -13.17
CA THR A 160 -0.12 -13.07 -11.69
C THR A 160 0.94 -12.19 -11.04
N ALA A 161 2.20 -12.38 -11.40
CA ALA A 161 3.32 -11.74 -10.71
C ALA A 161 3.17 -10.21 -10.66
N ASN A 162 3.31 -9.66 -9.46
CA ASN A 162 3.23 -8.24 -9.12
C ASN A 162 1.87 -7.56 -9.29
N ARG A 163 0.92 -8.12 -10.05
CA ARG A 163 -0.41 -7.54 -10.26
C ARG A 163 -1.47 -8.13 -9.32
N THR A 164 -1.09 -9.09 -8.50
CA THR A 164 -2.01 -9.80 -7.62
C THR A 164 -1.75 -9.51 -6.15
N GLY A 165 -2.84 -9.31 -5.40
CA GLY A 165 -2.85 -9.20 -3.94
C GLY A 165 -3.85 -10.17 -3.31
N ILE A 166 -3.58 -10.65 -2.11
CA ILE A 166 -4.52 -11.38 -1.24
C ILE A 166 -4.62 -10.62 0.08
N ILE A 167 -5.84 -10.30 0.50
CA ILE A 167 -6.12 -9.59 1.74
C ILE A 167 -6.99 -10.50 2.61
N VAL A 168 -6.44 -10.88 3.76
CA VAL A 168 -7.06 -11.81 4.71
C VAL A 168 -7.66 -11.03 5.87
N PHE A 169 -8.96 -11.23 6.12
CA PHE A 169 -9.67 -10.69 7.28
C PHE A 169 -9.98 -11.84 8.24
N THR A 170 -9.32 -11.90 9.40
CA THR A 170 -9.41 -13.04 10.34
C THR A 170 -9.18 -12.60 11.79
N ASP A 171 -9.49 -13.44 12.78
CA ASP A 171 -9.00 -13.24 14.16
C ASP A 171 -7.65 -13.95 14.43
N GLY A 172 -7.14 -14.68 13.45
CA GLY A 172 -5.87 -15.41 13.54
C GLY A 172 -5.95 -16.72 14.33
N GLN A 173 -7.15 -17.16 14.72
CA GLN A 173 -7.32 -18.52 15.22
C GLN A 173 -7.22 -19.47 14.02
N ASP A 174 -6.34 -20.46 14.12
CA ASP A 174 -6.12 -21.46 13.08
C ASP A 174 -6.22 -22.85 13.72
N TYR A 175 -7.21 -23.65 13.31
CA TYR A 175 -7.58 -24.89 14.00
C TYR A 175 -7.82 -26.04 13.00
N PRO A 176 -7.25 -27.24 13.24
CA PRO A 176 -6.35 -27.61 14.34
C PRO A 176 -4.96 -26.96 14.21
N THR A 177 -4.05 -27.18 15.16
CA THR A 177 -2.69 -26.60 15.14
C THR A 177 -1.88 -26.87 13.86
N SER A 178 -2.25 -27.89 13.08
CA SER A 178 -1.67 -28.13 11.74
C SER A 178 -2.08 -27.07 10.70
N GLY A 179 -3.15 -26.31 10.94
CA GLY A 179 -3.59 -25.20 10.09
C GLY A 179 -2.49 -24.16 9.90
N LYS A 180 -1.72 -23.86 10.95
CA LYS A 180 -0.60 -22.90 10.89
C LYS A 180 0.46 -23.28 9.85
N ALA A 181 0.75 -24.58 9.71
CA ALA A 181 1.72 -25.06 8.74
C ALA A 181 1.23 -24.84 7.30
N LEU A 182 -0.08 -25.03 7.06
CA LEU A 182 -0.69 -24.74 5.77
C LEU A 182 -0.74 -23.22 5.50
N THR A 183 -1.13 -22.43 6.50
CA THR A 183 -1.13 -20.96 6.41
C THR A 183 0.25 -20.43 6.05
N LEU A 184 1.31 -20.95 6.69
CA LEU A 184 2.69 -20.63 6.35
C LEU A 184 3.04 -21.05 4.92
N SER A 185 2.77 -22.30 4.53
CA SER A 185 3.15 -22.82 3.20
C SER A 185 2.44 -22.10 2.06
N GLU A 186 1.14 -21.80 2.21
CA GLU A 186 0.37 -21.11 1.17
C GLU A 186 0.72 -19.61 1.11
N THR A 187 1.05 -18.97 2.24
CA THR A 187 1.59 -17.60 2.21
C THR A 187 2.94 -17.54 1.49
N GLN A 188 3.83 -18.51 1.75
CA GLN A 188 5.10 -18.64 1.03
C GLN A 188 4.91 -18.94 -0.46
N ARG A 189 3.94 -19.80 -0.79
CA ARG A 189 3.57 -20.10 -2.19
C ARG A 189 3.07 -18.85 -2.90
N ALA A 190 2.16 -18.08 -2.30
CA ALA A 190 1.70 -16.80 -2.84
C ALA A 190 2.87 -15.85 -3.12
N ALA A 191 3.77 -15.68 -2.14
CA ALA A 191 4.96 -14.86 -2.31
C ALA A 191 5.84 -15.33 -3.49
N SER A 192 6.04 -16.65 -3.64
CA SER A 192 6.82 -17.23 -4.74
C SER A 192 6.20 -17.01 -6.14
N LEU A 193 4.87 -16.81 -6.19
CA LEU A 193 4.12 -16.45 -7.39
C LEU A 193 4.10 -14.93 -7.65
N GLY A 194 4.76 -14.14 -6.80
CA GLY A 194 4.76 -12.69 -6.86
C GLY A 194 3.43 -12.06 -6.41
N ILE A 195 2.63 -12.79 -5.64
CA ILE A 195 1.38 -12.31 -5.02
C ILE A 195 1.74 -11.64 -3.69
N ARG A 196 1.27 -10.40 -3.49
CA ARG A 196 1.37 -9.70 -2.22
C ARG A 196 0.29 -10.19 -1.27
N VAL A 197 0.62 -10.53 -0.02
CA VAL A 197 -0.36 -11.05 0.95
C VAL A 197 -0.39 -10.16 2.18
N SER A 198 -1.56 -9.67 2.58
CA SER A 198 -1.74 -8.85 3.78
C SER A 198 -2.82 -9.41 4.72
N PHE A 199 -2.60 -9.32 6.04
CA PHE A 199 -3.51 -9.88 7.04
C PHE A 199 -3.98 -8.81 8.02
N GLY A 200 -5.28 -8.77 8.30
CA GLY A 200 -5.87 -8.06 9.41
C GLY A 200 -6.30 -9.07 10.47
N PHE A 201 -5.59 -9.11 11.59
CA PHE A 201 -5.85 -10.00 12.73
C PHE A 201 -6.68 -9.28 13.79
N LEU A 202 -7.98 -9.57 13.85
CA LEU A 202 -8.88 -9.12 14.90
C LEU A 202 -8.66 -9.92 16.18
N THR A 203 -7.68 -9.51 16.98
CA THR A 203 -7.27 -10.25 18.17
C THR A 203 -7.50 -9.39 19.43
N PRO A 204 -8.69 -9.47 20.05
CA PRO A 204 -8.99 -8.72 21.28
C PRO A 204 -8.13 -9.17 22.48
N THR A 205 -7.51 -10.34 22.38
CA THR A 205 -6.45 -10.81 23.28
C THR A 205 -5.20 -11.07 22.46
N PRO A 206 -4.18 -10.19 22.46
CA PRO A 206 -3.00 -10.35 21.61
C PRO A 206 -2.32 -11.67 21.96
N GLN A 207 -2.57 -12.68 21.14
CA GLN A 207 -1.74 -13.87 21.07
C GLN A 207 -0.73 -13.60 19.97
N ASN A 208 0.54 -13.82 20.27
CA ASN A 208 1.59 -13.64 19.29
C ASN A 208 1.29 -14.56 18.10
N GLN A 209 1.07 -13.94 16.94
CA GLN A 209 0.98 -14.66 15.67
C GLN A 209 2.31 -15.38 15.44
N ASP A 210 2.25 -16.49 14.72
CA ASP A 210 3.46 -17.26 14.43
C ASP A 210 4.44 -16.37 13.64
N VAL A 211 5.65 -16.17 14.19
CA VAL A 211 6.64 -15.26 13.62
C VAL A 211 7.04 -15.66 12.19
N GLU A 212 6.98 -16.95 11.84
CA GLU A 212 7.26 -17.41 10.49
C GLU A 212 6.15 -17.01 9.51
N ILE A 213 4.88 -17.02 9.95
CA ILE A 213 3.76 -16.51 9.14
C ILE A 213 3.93 -15.00 8.94
N LEU A 214 4.25 -14.24 9.99
CA LEU A 214 4.52 -12.80 9.88
C LEU A 214 5.68 -12.52 8.92
N ARG A 215 6.76 -13.33 8.98
CA ARG A 215 7.89 -13.24 8.06
C ARG A 215 7.47 -13.49 6.62
N ALA A 216 6.65 -14.52 6.37
CA ALA A 216 6.15 -14.84 5.04
C ALA A 216 5.26 -13.72 4.46
N ILE A 217 4.39 -13.13 5.29
CA ILE A 217 3.58 -11.95 4.94
C ILE A 217 4.49 -10.80 4.50
N LEU A 218 5.49 -10.44 5.30
CA LEU A 218 6.40 -9.35 4.98
C LEU A 218 7.26 -9.65 3.74
N GLN A 219 7.68 -10.91 3.53
CA GLN A 219 8.42 -11.34 2.34
C GLN A 219 7.61 -11.26 1.05
N SER A 220 6.28 -11.44 1.13
CA SER A 220 5.39 -11.20 -0.02
C SER A 220 5.31 -9.72 -0.42
N GLY A 221 5.87 -8.83 0.41
CA GLY A 221 5.78 -7.38 0.30
C GLY A 221 4.53 -6.80 0.98
N GLY A 222 3.66 -7.63 1.55
CA GLY A 222 2.44 -7.17 2.20
C GLY A 222 2.67 -6.71 3.64
N ILE A 223 1.57 -6.53 4.36
CA ILE A 223 1.57 -6.06 5.75
C ILE A 223 0.72 -6.98 6.61
N TYR A 224 1.00 -7.00 7.91
CA TYR A 224 -0.02 -7.43 8.86
C TYR A 224 -0.42 -6.27 9.77
N ALA A 225 -1.65 -6.34 10.25
CA ALA A 225 -2.21 -5.49 11.28
C ALA A 225 -2.78 -6.35 12.41
N THR A 226 -2.38 -6.07 13.64
CA THR A 226 -3.14 -6.49 14.82
C THR A 226 -4.19 -5.42 15.10
N ILE A 227 -5.46 -5.85 15.15
CA ILE A 227 -6.64 -5.02 15.28
C ILE A 227 -7.26 -5.34 16.63
N ASP A 228 -7.26 -4.36 17.52
CA ASP A 228 -7.67 -4.52 18.92
C ASP A 228 -9.20 -4.66 19.08
N GLN A 229 -9.96 -4.02 18.18
CA GLN A 229 -11.41 -3.93 18.20
C GLN A 229 -11.97 -3.99 16.78
N ALA A 230 -13.17 -4.56 16.62
CA ALA A 230 -13.78 -4.72 15.30
C ALA A 230 -13.99 -3.38 14.56
N SER A 231 -14.22 -2.28 15.29
CA SER A 231 -14.34 -0.92 14.76
C SER A 231 -13.06 -0.42 14.08
N THR A 232 -11.91 -0.98 14.43
CA THR A 232 -10.60 -0.61 13.88
C THR A 232 -10.29 -1.31 12.53
N GLN A 233 -11.15 -2.23 12.05
CA GLN A 233 -10.92 -2.93 10.78
C GLN A 233 -10.83 -2.02 9.55
N GLN A 234 -11.51 -0.87 9.56
CA GLN A 234 -11.39 0.12 8.48
C GLN A 234 -10.00 0.76 8.42
N ALA A 235 -9.32 0.89 9.56
CA ALA A 235 -7.96 1.38 9.59
C ALA A 235 -6.98 0.36 8.99
N PHE A 236 -7.28 -0.94 9.04
CA PHE A 236 -6.50 -1.96 8.33
C PHE A 236 -6.64 -1.80 6.81
N VAL A 237 -7.87 -1.60 6.31
CA VAL A 237 -8.11 -1.32 4.89
C VAL A 237 -7.31 -0.09 4.44
N ALA A 238 -7.35 0.98 5.22
CA ALA A 238 -6.57 2.18 4.96
C ALA A 238 -5.06 1.91 4.89
N LEU A 239 -4.55 1.12 5.84
CA LEU A 239 -3.14 0.77 5.89
C LEU A 239 -2.74 -0.08 4.67
N VAL A 240 -3.56 -1.05 4.26
CA VAL A 240 -3.31 -1.86 3.06
C VAL A 240 -3.30 -0.97 1.81
N LEU A 241 -4.29 -0.09 1.66
CA LEU A 241 -4.37 0.82 0.52
C LEU A 241 -3.18 1.78 0.47
N ALA A 242 -2.72 2.29 1.62
CA ALA A 242 -1.54 3.14 1.73
C ALA A 242 -0.22 2.41 1.43
N ASN A 243 -0.14 1.10 1.72
CA ASN A 243 1.03 0.28 1.39
C ASN A 243 0.94 -0.34 -0.03
N GLY A 244 -0.21 -0.23 -0.69
CA GLY A 244 -0.52 -0.80 -2.01
C GLY A 244 -1.07 -2.22 -1.92
N LEU A 245 -2.10 -2.53 -2.72
CA LEU A 245 -2.75 -3.85 -2.74
C LEU A 245 -1.88 -4.91 -3.41
N THR A 246 -1.06 -4.49 -4.37
CA THR A 246 -0.20 -5.35 -5.19
C THR A 246 1.22 -4.81 -5.21
N ASN A 247 2.18 -5.59 -5.70
CA ASN A 247 3.56 -5.09 -5.85
C ASN A 247 3.71 -4.07 -6.99
N LEU A 248 2.71 -3.93 -7.86
CA LEU A 248 2.63 -2.85 -8.85
C LEU A 248 2.23 -1.51 -8.26
N ASP A 249 1.58 -1.47 -7.10
CA ASP A 249 1.03 -0.23 -6.56
C ASP A 249 2.10 0.68 -5.94
N VAL A 250 3.39 0.29 -6.03
CA VAL A 250 4.61 0.98 -5.60
C VAL A 250 4.36 2.11 -4.61
N ALA A 251 3.88 1.78 -3.40
CA ALA A 251 4.44 2.47 -2.25
C ALA A 251 5.91 2.05 -2.30
N GLY A 252 6.84 2.97 -2.54
CA GLY A 252 8.26 2.64 -2.64
C GLY A 252 8.67 1.69 -1.51
N VAL A 253 9.71 0.88 -1.73
CA VAL A 253 10.25 -0.09 -0.76
C VAL A 253 10.54 0.55 0.63
N ASN A 254 10.45 1.88 0.73
CA ASN A 254 10.61 2.75 1.89
C ASN A 254 9.43 3.74 2.10
N ALA A 255 8.18 3.40 1.78
CA ALA A 255 7.06 4.24 2.18
C ALA A 255 7.11 4.36 3.70
N THR A 256 7.46 5.56 4.19
CA THR A 256 7.45 5.91 5.62
C THR A 256 6.14 5.41 6.19
N GLY A 257 6.20 4.47 7.12
CA GLY A 257 5.00 3.78 7.57
C GLY A 257 4.14 4.77 8.34
N THR A 258 2.99 5.18 7.79
CA THR A 258 2.03 5.95 8.58
C THR A 258 1.49 5.04 9.68
N LEU A 259 1.61 5.48 10.93
CA LEU A 259 0.96 4.81 12.05
C LEU A 259 -0.50 5.24 12.12
N LEU A 260 -1.39 4.29 12.35
CA LEU A 260 -2.80 4.53 12.58
C LEU A 260 -3.15 4.09 14.01
N PRO A 261 -3.93 4.88 14.76
CA PRO A 261 -4.35 4.48 16.10
C PRO A 261 -5.12 3.15 16.10
N GLY A 262 -4.88 2.33 17.13
CA GLY A 262 -5.53 1.03 17.31
C GLY A 262 -4.95 -0.09 16.44
N ILE A 263 -3.94 0.20 15.61
CA ILE A 263 -3.27 -0.80 14.77
C ILE A 263 -1.80 -0.94 15.15
N SER A 264 -1.35 -2.19 15.22
CA SER A 264 0.06 -2.54 15.22
C SER A 264 0.45 -3.22 13.91
N THR A 265 1.58 -2.84 13.31
CA THR A 265 2.12 -3.45 12.08
C THR A 265 3.56 -3.86 12.27
N ALA A 266 4.05 -4.89 11.57
CA ALA A 266 5.46 -5.24 11.59
C ALA A 266 6.25 -4.78 10.39
N LYS A 267 7.56 -4.71 10.60
CA LYS A 267 8.56 -4.49 9.57
C LYS A 267 9.78 -5.38 9.83
N PHE A 268 10.51 -5.65 8.77
CA PHE A 268 11.91 -6.03 8.91
C PHE A 268 12.70 -4.81 9.38
N LEU A 269 13.49 -5.00 10.43
CA LEU A 269 14.55 -4.09 10.78
C LEU A 269 15.62 -4.16 9.69
N GLN A 270 15.70 -3.12 8.88
CA GLN A 270 16.76 -2.99 7.89
C GLN A 270 18.05 -2.59 8.59
N THR A 271 19.20 -2.76 7.93
CA THR A 271 20.47 -2.22 8.45
C THR A 271 20.35 -0.70 8.58
N GLY A 272 20.14 -0.20 9.80
CA GLY A 272 19.94 1.22 10.07
C GLY A 272 18.66 1.49 10.85
N THR A 273 17.85 2.42 10.33
CA THR A 273 16.72 3.01 11.03
C THR A 273 15.43 2.74 10.25
N ASN A 274 14.40 2.31 10.96
CA ASN A 274 13.03 2.30 10.44
C ASN A 274 12.31 3.54 10.98
N SER A 275 11.73 4.35 10.09
CA SER A 275 10.95 5.54 10.45
C SER A 275 9.48 5.37 10.09
N PHE A 276 8.63 5.83 11.00
CA PHE A 276 7.18 5.88 10.85
C PHE A 276 6.69 7.29 11.13
N THR A 277 5.57 7.70 10.54
CA THR A 277 5.02 9.05 10.74
C THR A 277 3.65 9.00 11.37
N TYR A 278 3.37 9.96 12.24
CA TYR A 278 2.07 10.15 12.89
C TYR A 278 1.75 11.65 13.00
N ALA A 279 0.52 12.04 12.69
CA ALA A 279 0.07 13.43 12.80
C ALA A 279 -0.79 13.59 14.08
N ALA A 280 -0.17 14.01 15.17
CA ALA A 280 -0.84 14.19 16.46
C ALA A 280 -1.64 15.51 16.51
N GLN A 281 -2.76 15.51 17.22
CA GLN A 281 -3.56 16.71 17.48
C GLN A 281 -3.20 17.39 18.80
N ALA A 282 -3.57 18.67 18.92
CA ALA A 282 -3.39 19.42 20.16
C ALA A 282 -4.18 18.79 21.32
N GLY A 283 -3.50 18.51 22.43
CA GLY A 283 -4.07 17.88 23.62
C GLY A 283 -4.21 16.36 23.52
N GLU A 284 -3.88 15.75 22.39
CA GLU A 284 -3.92 14.31 22.21
C GLU A 284 -2.86 13.64 23.08
N THR A 285 -3.25 12.56 23.79
CA THR A 285 -2.30 11.66 24.44
C THR A 285 -2.24 10.36 23.67
N PHE A 286 -1.05 9.92 23.31
CA PHE A 286 -0.86 8.65 22.62
C PHE A 286 0.36 7.90 23.15
N ASN A 287 0.34 6.58 22.99
CA ASN A 287 1.44 5.69 23.31
C ASN A 287 1.84 4.93 22.05
N VAL A 288 3.14 4.87 21.80
CA VAL A 288 3.72 3.99 20.78
C VAL A 288 4.35 2.80 21.49
N THR A 289 3.96 1.60 21.06
CA THR A 289 4.51 0.34 21.55
C THR A 289 5.34 -0.29 20.43
N VAL A 290 6.57 -0.66 20.74
CA VAL A 290 7.44 -1.44 19.86
C VAL A 290 7.74 -2.77 20.54
N GLU A 291 7.50 -3.87 19.83
CA GLU A 291 7.77 -5.23 20.33
C GLU A 291 8.74 -5.93 19.37
N ALA A 292 9.86 -6.42 19.91
CA ALA A 292 10.78 -7.29 19.22
C ALA A 292 10.15 -8.69 19.09
N LEU A 293 9.92 -9.13 17.85
CA LEU A 293 9.37 -10.47 17.56
C LEU A 293 10.47 -11.51 17.36
N ASP A 294 11.63 -11.05 16.88
CA ASP A 294 12.89 -11.78 16.92
C ASP A 294 13.70 -11.39 18.17
N PRO A 295 14.75 -12.15 18.58
CA PRO A 295 15.60 -11.83 19.72
C PRO A 295 16.55 -10.66 19.43
N ILE A 296 15.99 -9.47 19.21
CA ILE A 296 16.67 -8.22 18.90
C ILE A 296 16.36 -7.17 19.98
N ALA A 297 17.32 -6.31 20.28
CA ALA A 297 17.13 -5.23 21.23
C ALA A 297 16.90 -3.93 20.44
N LEU A 298 15.83 -3.20 20.75
CA LEU A 298 15.41 -2.03 19.99
C LEU A 298 15.41 -0.78 20.87
N MET A 299 15.68 0.36 20.24
CA MET A 299 15.43 1.69 20.78
C MET A 299 14.34 2.34 19.93
N VAL A 300 13.35 2.91 20.59
CA VAL A 300 12.30 3.72 19.99
C VAL A 300 12.46 5.17 20.43
N THR A 301 12.38 6.08 19.49
CA THR A 301 12.46 7.53 19.74
C THR A 301 11.30 8.21 19.03
N LEU A 302 10.57 9.07 19.75
CA LEU A 302 9.65 10.03 19.14
C LEU A 302 10.44 11.30 18.80
N ARG A 303 10.30 11.80 17.58
CA ARG A 303 10.94 13.03 17.09
C ARG A 303 9.89 13.99 16.55
N ASP A 304 10.01 15.26 16.91
CA ASP A 304 9.26 16.34 16.27
C ASP A 304 9.85 16.57 14.88
N VAL A 305 9.05 16.33 13.83
CA VAL A 305 9.50 16.49 12.43
C VAL A 305 9.86 17.94 12.12
N SER A 306 9.10 18.89 12.64
CA SER A 306 9.25 20.32 12.35
C SER A 306 10.46 20.93 13.04
N ALA A 307 10.68 20.58 14.30
CA ALA A 307 11.83 21.03 15.08
C ALA A 307 13.09 20.20 14.81
N ASN A 308 12.93 19.00 14.24
CA ASN A 308 13.98 17.99 14.08
C ASN A 308 14.69 17.68 15.42
N THR A 309 13.89 17.50 16.48
CA THR A 309 14.37 17.22 17.83
C THR A 309 13.71 15.99 18.41
N ASP A 310 14.50 15.12 19.01
CA ASP A 310 14.00 13.98 19.76
C ASP A 310 13.23 14.47 21.01
N ILE A 311 12.02 13.94 21.19
CA ILE A 311 11.08 14.30 22.25
C ILE A 311 11.27 13.38 23.45
N VAL A 312 11.20 12.08 23.21
CA VAL A 312 11.29 11.02 24.21
C VAL A 312 11.80 9.75 23.55
N SER A 313 12.58 8.96 24.28
CA SER A 313 13.05 7.66 23.83
C SER A 313 12.93 6.60 24.92
N ASN A 314 12.88 5.34 24.50
CA ASN A 314 12.91 4.19 25.38
C ASN A 314 13.55 2.99 24.66
N THR A 315 13.95 1.96 25.41
CA THR A 315 14.54 0.73 24.86
C THR A 315 13.71 -0.48 25.27
N THR A 316 13.77 -1.55 24.48
CA THR A 316 13.08 -2.80 24.80
C THR A 316 13.58 -3.39 26.10
N ASP A 317 12.66 -3.83 26.94
CA ASP A 317 12.94 -4.52 28.20
C ASP A 317 13.29 -6.02 27.98
N ALA A 318 13.35 -6.79 29.07
CA ALA A 318 13.63 -8.23 29.02
C ALA A 318 12.53 -9.04 28.31
N SER A 319 11.34 -8.47 28.14
CA SER A 319 10.23 -9.05 27.39
C SER A 319 10.26 -8.67 25.90
N GLY A 320 11.24 -7.84 25.49
CA GLY A 320 11.33 -7.35 24.12
C GLY A 320 10.42 -6.16 23.82
N ILE A 321 9.84 -5.50 24.82
CA ILE A 321 8.84 -4.44 24.64
C ILE A 321 9.41 -3.08 25.04
N ALA A 322 9.19 -2.06 24.21
CA ALA A 322 9.44 -0.66 24.51
C ALA A 322 8.15 0.14 24.35
N VAL A 323 7.85 1.03 25.30
CA VAL A 323 6.68 1.93 25.23
C VAL A 323 7.15 3.37 25.42
N VAL A 324 6.70 4.27 24.53
CA VAL A 324 6.89 5.71 24.65
C VAL A 324 5.53 6.40 24.64
N GLY A 325 5.22 7.13 25.71
CA GLY A 325 3.99 7.92 25.83
C GLY A 325 4.26 9.41 25.65
N TYR A 326 3.32 10.11 25.02
CA TYR A 326 3.43 11.55 24.78
C TYR A 326 2.06 12.22 24.78
N THR A 327 2.01 13.46 25.27
CA THR A 327 0.85 14.35 25.14
C THR A 327 1.25 15.53 24.27
N ALA A 328 0.65 15.66 23.10
CA ALA A 328 0.99 16.70 22.12
C ALA A 328 0.46 18.06 22.59
N PRO A 329 1.32 19.07 22.84
CA PRO A 329 0.87 20.39 23.31
C PRO A 329 0.17 21.20 22.20
N SER A 330 0.42 20.85 20.94
CA SER A 330 -0.18 21.43 19.75
C SER A 330 -0.26 20.36 18.65
N ALA A 331 -1.03 20.61 17.59
CA ALA A 331 -1.03 19.72 16.43
C ALA A 331 0.37 19.69 15.80
N MET A 332 0.94 18.51 15.62
CA MET A 332 2.32 18.32 15.16
C MET A 332 2.52 16.98 14.44
N ASP A 333 3.49 16.96 13.54
CA ASP A 333 3.93 15.73 12.89
C ASP A 333 5.06 15.11 13.73
N VAL A 334 4.89 13.84 14.08
CA VAL A 334 5.81 13.05 14.89
C VAL A 334 6.39 11.94 14.02
N GLU A 335 7.70 11.80 14.06
CA GLU A 335 8.41 10.65 13.52
C GLU A 335 8.69 9.65 14.65
N VAL A 336 8.28 8.40 14.48
CA VAL A 336 8.69 7.29 15.32
C VAL A 336 9.88 6.62 14.68
N VAL A 337 11.01 6.67 15.36
CA VAL A 337 12.29 6.15 14.90
C VAL A 337 12.61 4.88 15.67
N VAL A 338 12.73 3.75 14.98
CA VAL A 338 13.08 2.45 15.57
C VAL A 338 14.45 2.03 15.06
N VAL A 339 15.37 1.75 15.99
CA VAL A 339 16.76 1.38 15.69
C VAL A 339 17.17 0.16 16.51
N ALA A 340 17.94 -0.73 15.90
CA ALA A 340 18.61 -1.82 16.60
C ALA A 340 19.68 -1.28 17.57
N THR A 341 19.65 -1.64 18.85
CA THR A 341 20.72 -1.26 19.80
C THR A 341 21.95 -2.16 19.67
N ASN A 342 21.77 -3.36 19.13
CA ASN A 342 22.81 -4.24 18.63
C ASN A 342 22.76 -4.26 17.09
N ALA A 343 23.87 -4.51 16.39
CA ALA A 343 23.90 -4.54 14.91
C ALA A 343 23.18 -5.77 14.30
N SER A 344 22.03 -6.14 14.85
CA SER A 344 21.23 -7.30 14.47
C SER A 344 20.09 -6.89 13.54
N THR A 345 19.61 -7.86 12.77
CA THR A 345 18.41 -7.74 11.92
C THR A 345 17.34 -8.66 12.49
N GLY A 346 16.07 -8.31 12.29
CA GLY A 346 14.96 -9.16 12.69
C GLY A 346 13.62 -8.49 12.42
N ILE A 347 12.55 -9.11 12.89
CA ILE A 347 11.20 -8.59 12.79
C ILE A 347 10.83 -7.91 14.13
N PHE A 348 10.16 -6.78 14.01
CA PHE A 348 9.53 -6.09 15.14
C PHE A 348 8.14 -5.60 14.73
N SER A 349 7.26 -5.41 15.70
CA SER A 349 5.99 -4.73 15.55
C SER A 349 6.07 -3.32 16.11
N VAL A 350 5.33 -2.39 15.51
CA VAL A 350 5.09 -1.04 16.03
C VAL A 350 3.59 -0.77 15.99
N GLY A 351 3.04 -0.31 17.10
CA GLY A 351 1.65 0.07 17.23
C GLY A 351 1.46 1.39 17.95
N LEU A 352 0.31 2.02 17.71
CA LEU A 352 -0.03 3.30 18.32
C LEU A 352 -1.43 3.23 18.92
N ASN A 353 -1.57 3.66 20.18
CA ASN A 353 -2.85 3.85 20.84
C ASN A 353 -3.03 5.34 21.15
N SER A 354 -4.15 5.92 20.74
CA SER A 354 -4.46 7.34 20.93
C SER A 354 -5.68 7.54 21.82
N SER A 355 -5.68 8.64 22.59
CA SER A 355 -6.86 9.14 23.32
C SER A 355 -7.96 9.68 22.40
N ILE A 356 -7.62 9.96 21.13
CA ILE A 356 -8.58 10.33 20.11
C ILE A 356 -8.88 9.05 19.31
N PRO A 357 -10.08 8.47 19.42
CA PRO A 357 -10.42 7.30 18.63
C PRO A 357 -10.42 7.68 17.15
N LEU A 358 -10.05 6.72 16.30
CA LEU A 358 -10.49 6.77 14.91
C LEU A 358 -12.03 6.74 14.96
N ASN A 359 -12.68 7.83 14.52
CA ASN A 359 -14.12 7.92 14.66
C ASN A 359 -14.80 6.80 13.86
N GLU A 360 -15.96 6.32 14.34
CA GLU A 360 -16.76 5.32 13.63
C GLU A 360 -17.27 5.81 12.26
N THR A 361 -17.13 7.11 11.98
CA THR A 361 -17.48 7.75 10.71
C THR A 361 -16.30 7.88 9.75
N CYS A 362 -15.15 7.28 10.06
CA CYS A 362 -14.03 7.04 9.14
C CYS A 362 -14.44 5.97 8.11
N ASN A 363 -15.52 6.22 7.38
CA ASN A 363 -15.79 5.50 6.15
C ASN A 363 -14.71 5.94 5.15
N VAL A 364 -13.93 4.96 4.69
CA VAL A 364 -13.21 5.01 3.41
C VAL A 364 -14.28 5.23 2.33
N THR A 365 -14.67 6.48 2.09
CA THR A 365 -15.56 6.81 0.98
C THR A 365 -14.69 7.25 -0.18
N VAL A 366 -14.63 6.40 -1.21
CA VAL A 366 -14.00 6.77 -2.48
C VAL A 366 -14.95 7.77 -3.14
N THR A 367 -14.65 9.06 -3.03
CA THR A 367 -15.35 10.06 -3.83
C THR A 367 -14.90 9.90 -5.27
N SER A 368 -15.81 9.51 -6.18
CA SER A 368 -15.55 9.54 -7.62
C SER A 368 -15.02 10.93 -8.00
N PRO A 369 -13.99 11.03 -8.86
CA PRO A 369 -13.51 12.34 -9.29
C PRO A 369 -14.67 13.13 -9.90
N PRO A 370 -14.76 14.45 -9.64
CA PRO A 370 -15.80 15.27 -10.24
C PRO A 370 -15.74 15.05 -11.75
N THR A 371 -16.88 14.67 -12.32
CA THR A 371 -17.05 14.54 -13.76
C THR A 371 -16.64 15.89 -14.34
N ALA A 372 -15.50 15.93 -15.03
CA ALA A 372 -15.10 17.14 -15.73
C ALA A 372 -16.24 17.44 -16.72
N GLN A 373 -17.06 18.44 -16.40
CA GLN A 373 -18.02 18.95 -17.37
C GLN A 373 -17.20 19.31 -18.62
N PRO A 374 -17.57 18.81 -19.80
CA PRO A 374 -16.90 19.23 -21.02
C PRO A 374 -16.98 20.75 -21.07
N SER A 375 -15.83 21.41 -21.16
CA SER A 375 -15.72 22.84 -21.30
C SER A 375 -16.63 23.28 -22.46
N VAL A 376 -17.71 23.97 -22.12
CA VAL A 376 -18.57 24.62 -23.11
C VAL A 376 -17.69 25.68 -23.78
N TYR A 377 -17.27 25.37 -25.01
CA TYR A 377 -16.52 26.29 -25.85
C TYR A 377 -17.49 27.39 -26.29
N THR A 378 -17.55 28.49 -25.52
CA THR A 378 -18.20 29.72 -25.95
C THR A 378 -17.32 30.39 -27.01
N GLY A 379 -17.56 30.03 -28.26
CA GLY A 379 -17.01 30.74 -29.42
C GLY A 379 -17.48 32.20 -29.43
N GLY A 380 -16.64 33.09 -28.92
CA GLY A 380 -16.74 34.54 -29.13
C GLY A 380 -15.74 34.98 -30.17
N ALA A 381 -16.13 34.97 -31.45
CA ALA A 381 -15.39 35.64 -32.52
C ALA A 381 -16.24 36.82 -33.01
N VAL A 382 -15.89 38.01 -32.54
CA VAL A 382 -16.24 39.30 -33.16
C VAL A 382 -14.96 40.08 -33.34
N SER A 383 -14.55 40.24 -34.60
CA SER A 383 -13.69 41.33 -35.05
C SER A 383 -13.74 41.39 -36.58
N ALA A 384 -14.32 42.49 -37.08
CA ALA A 384 -14.46 42.90 -38.47
C ALA A 384 -13.08 43.32 -39.05
N TRP A 385 -12.70 42.83 -40.23
CA TRP A 385 -12.88 43.44 -41.56
C TRP A 385 -11.85 44.53 -41.92
N GLN A 386 -10.98 44.21 -42.90
CA GLN A 386 -10.46 45.02 -44.03
C GLN A 386 -9.26 44.23 -44.63
N GLY A 387 -9.38 43.56 -45.78
CA GLY A 387 -9.23 44.11 -47.14
C GLY A 387 -7.81 43.81 -47.66
N THR A 388 -7.57 42.95 -48.65
CA THR A 388 -7.62 43.34 -50.08
C THR A 388 -7.36 42.13 -51.01
N THR A 389 -8.24 41.99 -52.00
CA THR A 389 -8.09 41.60 -53.43
C THR A 389 -6.97 40.67 -53.95
N ASN A 390 -7.45 39.62 -54.64
CA ASN A 390 -7.09 39.11 -55.98
C ASN A 390 -5.75 38.37 -56.22
N LEU A 391 -5.83 37.08 -56.61
CA LEU A 391 -5.55 36.66 -58.00
C LEU A 391 -5.99 35.20 -58.28
N PHE A 392 -6.37 35.01 -59.54
CA PHE A 392 -7.10 33.91 -60.18
C PHE A 392 -6.26 32.68 -60.57
N ALA A 393 -6.97 31.57 -60.83
CA ALA A 393 -6.74 30.51 -61.82
C ALA A 393 -5.54 29.55 -61.60
N ALA A 394 -5.75 28.24 -61.36
CA ALA A 394 -6.22 27.16 -62.25
C ALA A 394 -5.11 26.45 -63.04
N LEU A 395 -5.30 25.12 -63.20
CA LEU A 395 -4.69 24.09 -64.07
C LEU A 395 -4.06 22.94 -63.25
N THR A 396 -4.60 21.71 -63.22
CA THR A 396 -4.54 20.63 -64.25
C THR A 396 -3.13 20.43 -64.80
N SER A 397 -2.51 19.27 -64.98
CA SER A 397 -2.81 17.84 -64.84
C SER A 397 -1.60 17.11 -65.47
N ILE A 398 -1.51 15.79 -65.28
CA ILE A 398 -0.86 14.77 -66.15
C ILE A 398 0.65 14.46 -65.98
N LEU A 399 0.89 13.13 -65.99
CA LEU A 399 2.02 12.32 -66.52
C LEU A 399 3.07 11.89 -65.47
N GLY A 400 3.42 10.60 -65.30
CA GLY A 400 3.07 9.41 -66.07
C GLY A 400 3.64 8.11 -65.45
N LEU A 401 3.01 7.01 -65.85
CA LEU A 401 3.38 5.60 -65.66
C LEU A 401 4.77 5.22 -66.23
N ALA A 402 5.45 4.27 -65.56
CA ALA A 402 6.20 3.13 -66.14
C ALA A 402 6.56 2.15 -65.00
N VAL A 403 5.91 0.99 -64.81
CA VAL A 403 6.00 -0.32 -65.52
C VAL A 403 7.24 -1.16 -65.13
N MET A 404 6.95 -2.30 -64.47
CA MET A 404 7.52 -3.68 -64.48
C MET A 404 9.04 -3.90 -64.69
N ALA A 405 9.71 -4.64 -63.78
CA ALA A 405 10.05 -6.09 -63.82
C ALA A 405 11.04 -6.46 -64.97
N ALA A 406 12.07 -7.31 -64.86
CA ALA A 406 12.51 -8.36 -63.93
C ALA A 406 14.05 -8.57 -64.10
N MET A 407 14.80 -8.96 -63.06
CA MET A 407 15.46 -10.28 -62.88
C MET A 407 15.92 -11.06 -64.14
N LEU A 408 17.16 -11.58 -64.06
CA LEU A 408 17.80 -12.64 -64.87
C LEU A 408 18.10 -12.33 -66.35
#